data_AF-A0A815HSB0-F1
#
_entry.id   AF-A0A815HSB0-F1
#
_cell.length_a   1.000
_cell.length_b   1.000
_cell.length_c   1.000
_cell.angle_alpha   90.00
_cell.angle_beta   90.00
_cell.angle_gamma   90.00
#
_symmetry.space_group_name_H-M   'P 1'
#
loop_
_entity.id
_entity.type
_entity.pdbx_description
1 polymer ?
#
loop_
_entity_poly.entity_id
_entity_poly.type
_entity_poly.pdbx_seq_one_letter_code
_entity_poly.pdbx_strand_id
1 'polypeptide(L)'
;MTSKENICDTDLSATTKLKNSTKERVCKTVSEPPAHHLDIEDLLSNPSDSKDKSNLDVLTQHILLEGRLTEQAARRIIETVFNSYQLCLSTKLNYLLIYHLYIEINYF
;
A
#
# COMPACT_ATOMS: atom_id res chain seq x y z
N MET A 1 -2.43 5.01 64.04
CA MET A 1 -1.70 6.24 63.64
C MET A 1 -0.23 5.89 63.86
N THR A 2 0.64 5.65 62.90
CA THR A 2 0.86 6.20 61.55
C THR A 2 1.61 5.16 60.69
N SER A 3 1.64 5.42 59.38
CA SER A 3 1.91 4.54 58.25
C SER A 3 3.37 4.14 57.99
N LYS A 4 3.52 2.97 57.33
CA LYS A 4 4.43 2.52 56.25
C LYS A 4 5.68 3.36 55.94
N GLU A 5 6.81 2.68 55.70
CA GLU A 5 7.68 2.93 54.52
C GLU A 5 8.31 1.61 54.01
N ASN A 6 8.35 1.50 52.68
CA ASN A 6 8.71 0.35 51.85
C ASN A 6 10.03 0.72 51.17
N ILE A 7 11.08 -0.09 51.33
CA ILE A 7 12.38 0.13 50.67
C ILE A 7 12.36 -0.67 49.36
N CYS A 8 12.34 0.06 48.25
CA CYS A 8 12.73 -0.43 46.94
C CYS A 8 14.24 -0.22 46.79
N ASP A 9 14.96 -1.24 46.35
CA ASP A 9 16.15 -1.06 45.51
C ASP A 9 16.10 -2.11 44.40
N THR A 10 15.72 -1.72 43.18
CA THR A 10 16.58 -1.19 42.11
C THR A 10 17.28 -2.34 41.36
N ASP A 11 16.72 -2.71 40.19
CA ASP A 11 17.56 -2.99 39.02
C ASP A 11 16.85 -2.45 37.77
N LEU A 12 17.42 -1.34 37.30
CA LEU A 12 17.02 -0.55 36.16
C LEU A 12 17.84 -1.01 34.96
N SER A 13 17.20 -1.54 33.92
CA SER A 13 17.77 -1.52 32.56
C SER A 13 16.83 -0.77 31.63
N ALA A 14 17.42 0.20 30.95
CA ALA A 14 16.81 1.41 30.42
C ALA A 14 16.05 1.22 29.09
N THR A 15 14.75 1.52 29.13
CA THR A 15 13.95 2.39 28.25
C THR A 15 14.28 2.58 26.75
N THR A 16 13.30 2.27 25.89
CA THR A 16 12.62 3.30 25.07
C THR A 16 11.13 2.97 24.81
N LYS A 17 10.25 3.68 25.54
CA LYS A 17 8.85 4.15 25.31
C LYS A 17 8.09 3.67 24.06
N LEU A 18 6.77 3.41 24.03
CA LEU A 18 5.64 3.54 24.97
C LEU A 18 4.50 2.75 24.29
N LYS A 19 4.02 1.63 24.84
CA LYS A 19 2.75 1.01 24.37
C LYS A 19 1.80 0.79 25.53
N ASN A 20 1.58 1.87 26.27
CA ASN A 20 0.47 1.97 27.19
C ASN A 20 -0.78 2.26 26.33
N SER A 21 -1.24 1.27 25.55
CA SER A 21 -2.61 1.30 25.07
C SER A 21 -3.48 1.10 26.30
N THR A 22 -4.01 2.19 26.85
CA THR A 22 -4.66 2.22 28.18
C THR A 22 -6.05 1.58 28.21
N LYS A 23 -6.44 0.79 27.20
CA LYS A 23 -7.62 -0.07 27.24
C LYS A 23 -7.29 -1.40 26.58
N GLU A 24 -7.26 -2.46 27.38
CA GLU A 24 -7.23 -3.83 26.86
C GLU A 24 -8.47 -4.04 26.00
N ARG A 25 -8.26 -4.51 24.77
CA ARG A 25 -9.35 -4.71 23.81
C ARG A 25 -10.19 -5.91 24.25
N VAL A 26 -11.51 -5.72 24.38
CA VAL A 26 -12.45 -6.75 24.85
C VAL A 26 -12.52 -7.93 23.87
N CYS A 27 -12.55 -7.64 22.57
CA CYS A 27 -12.61 -8.65 21.51
C CYS A 27 -11.23 -8.84 20.88
N LYS A 28 -10.47 -9.82 21.40
CA LYS A 28 -9.13 -10.19 20.90
C LYS A 28 -9.16 -11.07 19.64
N THR A 29 -10.33 -11.62 19.28
CA THR A 29 -10.51 -12.50 18.12
C THR A 29 -10.60 -11.74 16.80
N VAL A 30 -10.84 -10.44 16.84
CA VAL A 30 -10.94 -9.59 15.65
C VAL A 30 -9.57 -8.98 15.37
N SER A 31 -9.06 -9.18 14.16
CA SER A 31 -7.80 -8.60 13.70
C SER A 31 -7.85 -7.08 13.75
N GLU A 32 -6.72 -6.47 14.10
CA GLU A 32 -6.59 -5.01 14.08
C GLU A 32 -6.19 -4.54 12.69
N PRO A 33 -6.79 -3.44 12.19
CA PRO A 33 -6.31 -2.83 10.96
C PRO A 33 -4.88 -2.30 11.16
N PRO A 34 -4.03 -2.33 10.12
CA PRO A 34 -2.69 -1.76 10.17
C PRO A 34 -2.75 -0.27 10.48
N ALA A 35 -2.03 0.16 11.51
CA ALA A 35 -1.89 1.58 11.82
C ALA A 35 -0.96 2.33 10.84
N HIS A 36 -0.10 1.58 10.15
CA HIS A 36 0.87 2.12 9.19
C HIS A 36 0.22 2.37 7.83
N HIS A 37 0.55 3.50 7.21
CA HIS A 37 0.17 3.79 5.83
C HIS A 37 1.24 3.25 4.89
N LEU A 38 0.83 2.41 3.93
CA LEU A 38 1.76 1.81 2.97
C LEU A 38 2.32 2.89 2.03
N ASP A 39 3.65 2.95 1.91
CA ASP A 39 4.32 3.98 1.10
C ASP A 39 4.79 3.46 -0.26
N ILE A 40 5.32 4.35 -1.10
CA ILE A 40 5.80 4.01 -2.45
C ILE A 40 6.93 2.97 -2.40
N GLU A 41 7.82 3.08 -1.42
CA GLU A 41 8.97 2.18 -1.25
C GLU A 41 8.53 0.74 -0.98
N ASP A 42 7.47 0.57 -0.19
CA ASP A 42 6.88 -0.75 0.12
C ASP A 42 6.19 -1.38 -1.09
N LEU A 43 5.75 -0.55 -2.03
CA LEU A 43 5.04 -0.97 -3.24
C LEU A 43 5.99 -1.37 -4.38
N LEU A 44 7.22 -0.87 -4.40
CA LEU A 44 8.19 -1.16 -5.45
C LEU A 44 9.11 -2.30 -5.01
N SER A 45 9.05 -3.42 -5.74
CA SER A 45 9.85 -4.61 -5.44
C SER A 45 11.36 -4.37 -5.52
N ASN A 46 11.79 -3.41 -6.36
CA ASN A 46 13.17 -2.94 -6.46
C ASN A 46 13.18 -1.46 -6.88
N PRO A 47 13.88 -0.56 -6.16
CA PRO A 47 13.99 0.85 -6.52
C PRO A 47 14.80 1.09 -7.81
N SER A 48 15.53 0.09 -8.29
CA SER A 48 16.41 0.16 -9.47
C SER A 48 15.85 -0.51 -10.73
N ASP A 49 14.75 -1.25 -10.62
CA ASP A 49 14.18 -1.93 -11.78
C ASP A 49 13.33 -0.96 -12.60
N SER A 50 13.78 -0.70 -13.83
CA SER A 50 13.08 0.14 -14.82
C SER A 50 11.72 -0.43 -15.26
N LYS A 51 11.41 -1.67 -14.89
CA LYS A 51 10.07 -2.25 -14.95
C LYS A 51 9.47 -2.14 -13.55
N ASP A 52 8.61 -1.14 -13.36
CA ASP A 52 7.72 -0.94 -12.21
C ASP A 52 6.88 -2.21 -11.95
N LYS A 53 7.49 -3.24 -11.37
CA LYS A 53 6.80 -4.43 -10.87
C LYS A 53 6.32 -4.09 -9.47
N SER A 54 5.10 -3.57 -9.41
CA SER A 54 4.42 -3.35 -8.14
C SER A 54 4.30 -4.66 -7.38
N ASN A 55 4.58 -4.62 -6.08
CA ASN A 55 4.43 -5.77 -5.20
C ASN A 55 2.94 -5.92 -4.84
N LEU A 56 2.20 -6.53 -5.77
CA LEU A 56 0.75 -6.71 -5.69
C LEU A 56 0.31 -7.54 -4.48
N ASP A 57 1.15 -8.48 -4.03
CA ASP A 57 0.82 -9.34 -2.88
C ASP A 57 0.77 -8.52 -1.59
N VAL A 58 1.75 -7.63 -1.39
CA VAL A 58 1.79 -6.69 -0.24
C VAL A 58 0.61 -5.74 -0.28
N LEU A 59 0.33 -5.13 -1.43
CA LEU A 59 -0.80 -4.22 -1.58
C LEU A 59 -2.14 -4.92 -1.31
N THR A 60 -2.33 -6.13 -1.83
CA THR A 60 -3.55 -6.91 -1.65
C THR A 60 -3.75 -7.28 -0.18
N GLN A 61 -2.70 -7.78 0.48
CA GLN A 61 -2.74 -8.11 1.89
C GLN A 61 -3.04 -6.88 2.76
N HIS A 62 -2.44 -5.73 2.44
CA HIS A 62 -2.66 -4.49 3.19
C HIS A 62 -4.10 -3.99 3.06
N ILE A 63 -4.66 -4.00 1.85
CA ILE A 63 -6.06 -3.61 1.61
C ILE A 63 -7.03 -4.60 2.28
N LEU A 64 -6.72 -5.90 2.27
CA LEU A 64 -7.55 -6.92 2.91
C LEU A 64 -7.69 -6.68 4.43
N LEU A 65 -6.64 -6.15 5.05
CA LEU A 65 -6.65 -5.79 6.48
C LEU A 65 -7.17 -4.36 6.74
N GLU A 66 -7.82 -3.72 5.76
CA GLU A 66 -8.32 -2.34 5.83
C GLU A 66 -7.21 -1.28 6.00
N GLY A 67 -5.98 -1.63 5.60
CA GLY A 67 -4.84 -0.71 5.62
C GLY A 67 -4.97 0.41 4.59
N ARG A 68 -4.42 1.58 4.93
CA ARG A 68 -4.44 2.78 4.06
C ARG A 68 -3.11 2.99 3.38
N LEU A 69 -3.14 3.75 2.28
CA LEU A 69 -1.97 4.15 1.51
C LEU A 69 -1.62 5.61 1.83
N THR A 70 -0.36 6.00 1.61
CA THR A 70 0.00 7.41 1.50
C THR A 70 -0.65 8.02 0.25
N GLU A 71 -0.91 9.33 0.27
CA GLU A 71 -1.52 10.03 -0.88
C GLU A 71 -0.64 9.87 -2.13
N GLN A 72 0.68 9.95 -1.96
CA GLN A 72 1.64 9.81 -3.05
C GLN A 72 1.60 8.40 -3.65
N ALA A 73 1.57 7.36 -2.80
CA ALA A 73 1.41 5.98 -3.25
C ALA A 73 0.09 5.77 -4.01
N ALA A 74 -1.02 6.28 -3.47
CA ALA A 74 -2.33 6.18 -4.11
C ALA A 74 -2.35 6.88 -5.48
N ARG A 75 -1.82 8.11 -5.54
CA ARG A 75 -1.69 8.88 -6.78
C ARG A 75 -0.88 8.13 -7.83
N ARG A 76 0.25 7.54 -7.43
CA ARG A 76 1.13 6.78 -8.34
C ARG A 76 0.43 5.57 -8.95
N ILE A 77 -0.34 4.82 -8.14
CA ILE A 77 -1.13 3.68 -8.62
C ILE A 77 -2.15 4.15 -9.66
N ILE A 78 -2.91 5.22 -9.36
CA ILE A 78 -3.93 5.76 -10.25
C ILE A 78 -3.33 6.18 -11.59
N GLU A 79 -2.24 6.93 -11.58
CA GLU A 79 -1.56 7.38 -12.80
C GLU A 79 -1.05 6.20 -13.64
N THR A 80 -0.48 5.18 -13.00
CA THR A 80 0.04 4.00 -13.69
C THR A 80 -1.07 3.26 -14.42
N VAL A 81 -2.19 3.05 -13.74
CA VAL A 81 -3.38 2.39 -14.30
C VAL A 81 -3.97 3.21 -15.45
N PHE A 82 -4.13 4.53 -15.25
CA PHE A 82 -4.66 5.43 -16.26
C PHE A 82 -3.80 5.43 -17.54
N ASN A 83 -2.48 5.54 -17.40
CA ASN A 83 -1.55 5.53 -18.53
C ASN A 83 -1.59 4.20 -19.30
N SER A 84 -1.70 3.07 -18.58
CA SER A 84 -1.85 1.75 -19.20
C SER A 84 -3.13 1.65 -20.02
N TYR A 85 -4.26 2.18 -19.52
CA TYR A 85 -5.52 2.19 -20.27
C TYR A 85 -5.46 3.08 -21.50
N GLN A 86 -4.86 4.26 -21.41
CA GLN A 86 -4.69 5.16 -22.55
C GLN A 86 -3.88 4.51 -23.68
N LEU A 87 -2.76 3.86 -23.35
CA LEU A 87 -1.94 3.16 -24.33
C LEU A 87 -2.70 2.01 -25.00
N CYS A 88 -3.44 1.22 -24.22
CA CYS A 88 -4.27 0.13 -24.73
C CYS A 88 -5.36 0.64 -25.69
N LEU A 89 -6.07 1.71 -25.31
CA LEU A 89 -7.12 2.29 -26.14
C LEU A 89 -6.56 2.86 -27.44
N SER A 90 -5.45 3.60 -27.38
CA SER A 90 -4.78 4.16 -28.55
C SER A 90 -4.33 3.07 -29.52
N THR A 91 -3.75 1.99 -29.01
CA THR A 91 -3.29 0.87 -29.84
C THR A 91 -4.46 0.18 -30.54
N LYS A 92 -5.58 -0.01 -29.83
CA LYS A 92 -6.79 -0.64 -30.38
C LYS A 92 -7.46 0.22 -31.45
N LEU A 93 -7.51 1.54 -31.26
CA LEU A 93 -8.02 2.48 -32.27
C LEU A 93 -7.13 2.54 -33.50
N ASN A 94 -5.80 2.60 -33.33
CA ASN A 94 -4.86 2.57 -34.43
C ASN A 94 -4.98 1.29 -35.26
N TYR A 95 -5.15 0.15 -34.61
CA TYR A 95 -5.36 -1.12 -35.31
C TYR A 95 -6.64 -1.08 -36.17
N LEU A 96 -7.75 -0.58 -35.61
CA LEU A 96 -9.01 -0.44 -36.36
C LEU A 96 -8.88 0.51 -37.55
N LEU A 97 -8.19 1.64 -37.38
CA LEU A 97 -7.94 2.59 -38.48
C LEU A 97 -7.12 1.96 -39.61
N ILE A 98 -6.06 1.23 -39.28
CA ILE A 98 -5.23 0.53 -40.26
C ILE A 98 -6.06 -0.52 -41.00
N TYR A 99 -6.91 -1.27 -40.30
CA TYR A 99 -7.80 -2.25 -40.93
C TYR A 99 -8.81 -1.60 -41.87
N HIS A 100 -9.39 -0.47 -41.49
CA HIS A 100 -10.31 0.26 -42.35
C HIS A 100 -9.63 0.76 -43.63
N LEU A 101 -8.45 1.39 -43.50
CA LEU A 101 -7.65 1.86 -44.63
C LEU A 101 -7.23 0.71 -45.55
N TYR A 102 -6.85 -0.44 -44.98
CA TYR A 102 -6.51 -1.62 -45.76
C TYR A 102 -7.69 -2.13 -46.60
N ILE A 103 -8.89 -2.14 -46.03
CA ILE A 103 -10.11 -2.54 -46.76
C ILE A 103 -10.40 -1.55 -47.88
N GLU A 104 -10.34 -0.23 -47.61
CA GLU A 104 -10.58 0.80 -48.62
C GLU A 104 -9.60 0.71 -49.79
N ILE A 105 -8.31 0.46 -49.56
CA ILE A 105 -7.30 0.38 -50.63
C ILE A 105 -7.46 -0.87 -51.51
N ASN A 106 -7.93 -1.99 -50.95
CA ASN A 106 -7.94 -3.28 -51.66
C ASN A 106 -9.30 -3.61 -52.30
N TYR A 107 -10.39 -3.02 -51.83
CA TYR A 107 -11.75 -3.36 -52.25
C TYR A 107 -12.55 -2.18 -52.82
N PHE A 108 -11.97 -0.98 -52.87
CA PHE A 108 -12.53 0.21 -53.52
C PHE A 108 -11.50 0.79 -54.50
#